data_AF-A0A7Z3CBN9-F1
#
_entry.id   AF-A0A7Z3CBN9-F1
#
_cell.length_a   1.000
_cell.length_b   1.000
_cell.length_c   1.000
_cell.angle_alpha   90.00
_cell.angle_beta   90.00
_cell.angle_gamma   90.00
#
_symmetry.space_group_name_H-M   'P 1'
#
loop_
_entity.id
_entity.type
_entity.pdbx_description
1 polymer ?
#
loop_
_entity_poly.entity_id
_entity_poly.type
_entity_poly.pdbx_seq_one_letter_code
_entity_poly.pdbx_strand_id
1 'polypeptide(L)'
;MIGALLQRSSHGQQYTPWQRLARALWGGDLPLTRAQECRLAGLMLLPSLIYLLLALAYLAQLTDLLGSLAPHVLLQGFARQGQWLGGVALALLVLSCLLRKSLRQQWPFGRTLLWALITCSSTVYLGYQAQRLLMDGLVEQASPEQQAQAAIAVPLMNQMLHHGLQLEDQQGTSEQLRSPEGRWRLAELALRLPDITPLVPVEGLAVQTLFEQLADQQRGGLQYNYQRYRTATERQEDHYRQYRRASLFYAGASSRLAILQRQGQAWTDYQRLLSKRGRNLNPWNLPVSEWQPVRHVLREQMNVPVNDLWHPDDRRGFNQAVASQVRSEARNRYAESIQQRINAGWIEPGLKRPAFLAVGAIQAQWRQDLALPSGITLYAYLTEEAFERSVYLPALQHDAREMIKQRVASTSDLSTLGRDSYRDLITPGVMILLILCGLAVHLFRTLSYLLRLALPQPLGLYLKLLGLYVLLLASLSLVAGKTKVTTDELPQERAEANGMILTLASAALDWVAPQQAWLYGLGSRIREDWLQGYGFVAGQQDD
;
A
#
# COMPACT_ATOMS: atom_id res chain seq x y z
N MET A 1 -39.74 17.92 -6.84
CA MET A 1 -40.66 16.75 -6.82
C MET A 1 -41.33 16.54 -5.46
N ILE A 2 -40.61 16.60 -4.32
CA ILE A 2 -41.20 16.48 -2.96
C ILE A 2 -42.13 17.66 -2.61
N GLY A 3 -41.78 18.90 -2.99
CA GLY A 3 -42.67 20.06 -2.81
C GLY A 3 -43.97 19.99 -3.62
N ALA A 4 -43.92 19.40 -4.82
CA ALA A 4 -45.10 19.19 -5.67
C ALA A 4 -46.02 18.07 -5.15
N LEU A 5 -45.46 17.10 -4.40
CA LEU A 5 -46.24 16.08 -3.68
C LEU A 5 -46.93 16.62 -2.42
N LEU A 6 -46.45 17.75 -1.86
CA LEU A 6 -47.03 18.36 -0.67
C LEU A 6 -48.20 19.33 -0.98
N GLN A 7 -48.29 19.87 -2.19
CA GLN A 7 -49.31 20.87 -2.56
C GLN A 7 -50.61 20.29 -3.16
N ARG A 8 -50.64 19.04 -3.63
CA ARG A 8 -51.74 18.54 -4.48
C ARG A 8 -52.91 17.83 -3.76
N SER A 9 -53.16 18.07 -2.47
CA SER A 9 -54.31 17.44 -1.79
C SER A 9 -54.94 18.34 -0.70
N SER A 10 -55.46 19.50 -1.10
CA SER A 10 -56.19 20.42 -0.23
C SER A 10 -57.63 20.02 0.09
N HIS A 11 -58.05 18.76 -0.11
CA HIS A 11 -59.38 18.28 0.26
C HIS A 11 -59.31 16.98 1.08
N GLY A 12 -59.72 17.07 2.35
CA GLY A 12 -60.12 15.96 3.21
C GLY A 12 -59.01 15.32 4.05
N GLN A 13 -58.97 15.67 5.34
CA GLN A 13 -58.18 15.10 6.45
C GLN A 13 -56.74 15.62 6.66
N GLN A 14 -56.54 16.23 7.84
CA GLN A 14 -55.27 16.79 8.32
C GLN A 14 -54.31 15.66 8.76
N TYR A 15 -53.54 15.12 7.83
CA TYR A 15 -52.43 14.23 8.18
C TYR A 15 -51.18 15.04 8.54
N THR A 16 -50.50 14.66 9.63
CA THR A 16 -49.20 15.26 9.99
C THR A 16 -48.17 14.97 8.89
N PRO A 17 -47.11 15.78 8.74
CA PRO A 17 -46.05 15.55 7.75
C PRO A 17 -45.45 14.14 7.86
N TRP A 18 -45.29 13.63 9.09
CA TRP A 18 -44.83 12.28 9.37
C TRP A 18 -45.81 11.19 8.96
N GLN A 19 -47.13 11.40 9.14
CA GLN A 19 -48.16 10.48 8.65
C GLN A 19 -48.22 10.46 7.11
N ARG A 20 -47.96 11.60 6.46
CA ARG A 20 -47.87 11.69 5.00
C ARG A 20 -46.62 10.99 4.46
N LEU A 21 -45.47 11.17 5.13
CA LEU A 21 -44.24 10.46 4.79
C LEU A 21 -44.39 8.95 5.00
N ALA A 22 -44.95 8.55 6.14
CA ALA A 22 -45.31 7.18 6.48
C ALA A 22 -46.24 6.58 5.42
N ARG A 23 -47.28 7.29 4.98
CA ARG A 23 -48.19 6.81 3.93
C ARG A 23 -47.59 6.82 2.53
N ALA A 24 -46.68 7.74 2.22
CA ALA A 24 -45.96 7.75 0.95
C ALA A 24 -44.96 6.59 0.85
N LEU A 25 -44.26 6.29 1.95
CA LEU A 25 -43.31 5.18 2.07
C LEU A 25 -44.02 3.82 2.25
N TRP A 26 -45.17 3.79 2.92
CA TRP A 26 -46.00 2.62 3.17
C TRP A 26 -47.31 2.57 2.38
N GLY A 27 -47.45 3.30 1.27
CA GLY A 27 -48.45 3.07 0.22
C GLY A 27 -49.91 2.79 0.61
N GLY A 28 -50.47 3.50 1.60
CA GLY A 28 -51.91 3.46 1.95
C GLY A 28 -52.29 2.62 3.17
N ASP A 29 -53.60 2.59 3.48
CA ASP A 29 -54.18 2.10 4.75
C ASP A 29 -54.43 0.57 4.82
N LEU A 30 -54.16 -0.19 3.74
CA LEU A 30 -54.39 -1.64 3.71
C LEU A 30 -53.10 -2.45 4.00
N PRO A 31 -53.11 -3.39 4.98
CA PRO A 31 -51.98 -4.26 5.25
C PRO A 31 -51.71 -5.21 4.06
N LEU A 32 -50.44 -5.60 3.88
CA LEU A 32 -50.09 -6.65 2.90
C LEU A 32 -50.75 -7.97 3.29
N THR A 33 -51.13 -8.78 2.31
CA THR A 33 -51.57 -10.16 2.59
C THR A 33 -50.39 -11.00 3.07
N ARG A 34 -50.66 -12.06 3.84
CA ARG A 34 -49.63 -12.96 4.39
C ARG A 34 -48.69 -13.51 3.31
N ALA A 35 -49.23 -13.92 2.18
CA ALA A 35 -48.45 -14.43 1.05
C ALA A 35 -47.51 -13.37 0.45
N GLN A 36 -47.95 -12.12 0.35
CA GLN A 36 -47.12 -11.01 -0.13
C GLN A 36 -46.01 -10.65 0.88
N GLU A 37 -46.30 -10.71 2.19
CA GLU A 37 -45.28 -10.50 3.23
C GLU A 37 -44.18 -11.56 3.18
N CYS A 38 -44.56 -12.84 3.02
CA CYS A 38 -43.57 -13.93 2.89
C CYS A 38 -42.73 -13.76 1.62
N ARG A 39 -43.33 -13.36 0.49
CA ARG A 39 -42.58 -13.07 -0.75
C ARG A 39 -41.61 -11.90 -0.57
N LEU A 40 -42.03 -10.81 0.07
CA LEU A 40 -41.15 -9.68 0.36
C LEU A 40 -39.98 -10.10 1.26
N ALA A 41 -40.27 -10.88 2.32
CA ALA A 41 -39.25 -11.39 3.24
C ALA A 41 -38.25 -12.28 2.51
N GLY A 42 -38.72 -13.23 1.69
CA GLY A 42 -37.85 -14.11 0.91
C GLY A 42 -36.94 -13.35 -0.07
N LEU A 43 -37.47 -12.34 -0.77
CA LEU A 43 -36.68 -11.53 -1.71
C LEU A 43 -35.63 -10.64 -1.03
N MET A 44 -35.92 -10.11 0.17
CA MET A 44 -35.01 -9.20 0.87
C MET A 44 -34.05 -9.88 1.83
N LEU A 45 -34.31 -11.13 2.22
CA LEU A 45 -33.46 -11.85 3.17
C LEU A 45 -32.04 -12.07 2.63
N LEU A 46 -31.91 -12.61 1.41
CA LEU A 46 -30.63 -12.87 0.78
C LEU A 46 -29.76 -11.60 0.65
N PRO A 47 -30.22 -10.50 0.02
CA PRO A 47 -29.38 -9.30 -0.12
C PRO A 47 -29.06 -8.63 1.22
N SER A 48 -29.95 -8.68 2.21
CA SER A 48 -29.64 -8.17 3.56
C SER A 48 -28.59 -9.03 4.28
N LEU A 49 -28.63 -10.36 4.15
CA LEU A 49 -27.60 -11.25 4.70
C LEU A 49 -26.24 -11.01 4.04
N ILE A 50 -26.20 -10.91 2.71
CA ILE A 50 -24.96 -10.61 1.98
C ILE A 50 -24.36 -9.28 2.45
N TYR A 51 -25.18 -8.23 2.58
CA TYR A 51 -24.73 -6.94 3.12
C TYR A 51 -24.14 -7.07 4.52
N LEU A 52 -24.80 -7.80 5.44
CA LEU A 52 -24.31 -7.99 6.81
C LEU A 52 -22.94 -8.70 6.84
N LEU A 53 -22.75 -9.72 6.01
CA LEU A 53 -21.47 -10.44 5.91
C LEU A 53 -20.36 -9.50 5.41
N LEU A 54 -20.63 -8.72 4.35
CA LEU A 54 -19.67 -7.76 3.81
C LEU A 54 -19.36 -6.63 4.80
N ALA A 55 -20.36 -6.15 5.55
CA ALA A 55 -20.19 -5.12 6.58
C ALA A 55 -19.33 -5.61 7.75
N LEU A 56 -19.51 -6.84 8.21
CA LEU A 56 -18.67 -7.44 9.25
C LEU A 56 -17.23 -7.66 8.78
N ALA A 57 -17.04 -8.16 7.54
CA ALA A 57 -15.72 -8.33 6.97
C ALA A 57 -14.96 -7.00 6.80
N TYR A 58 -15.66 -5.96 6.30
CA TYR A 58 -15.11 -4.61 6.18
C TYR A 58 -14.74 -4.02 7.55
N LEU A 59 -15.55 -4.25 8.58
CA LEU A 59 -15.29 -3.74 9.94
C LEU A 59 -14.03 -4.37 10.55
N ALA A 60 -13.83 -5.68 10.36
CA ALA A 60 -12.62 -6.37 10.81
C ALA A 60 -11.38 -5.80 10.10
N GLN A 61 -11.45 -5.57 8.79
CA GLN A 61 -10.35 -4.95 8.07
C GLN A 61 -10.09 -3.50 8.48
N LEU A 62 -11.13 -2.70 8.70
CA LEU A 62 -10.96 -1.33 9.14
C LEU A 62 -10.25 -1.30 10.49
N THR A 63 -10.53 -2.28 11.36
CA THR A 63 -9.83 -2.50 12.63
C THR A 63 -8.34 -2.78 12.44
N ASP A 64 -7.94 -3.43 11.35
CA ASP A 64 -6.53 -3.68 11.02
C ASP A 64 -5.75 -2.42 10.61
N LEU A 65 -6.47 -1.43 10.07
CA LEU A 65 -5.87 -0.18 9.60
C LEU A 65 -5.73 0.88 10.70
N LEU A 66 -6.48 0.75 11.80
CA LEU A 66 -6.48 1.72 12.91
C LEU A 66 -5.09 1.83 13.54
N GLY A 67 -4.54 3.05 13.50
CA GLY A 67 -3.21 3.39 14.02
C GLY A 67 -2.02 2.85 13.22
N SER A 68 -2.27 2.32 12.02
CA SER A 68 -1.22 2.07 11.03
C SER A 68 -0.75 3.38 10.37
N LEU A 69 0.50 3.41 9.90
CA LEU A 69 1.04 4.48 9.03
C LEU A 69 0.64 4.27 7.56
N ALA A 70 -0.62 3.89 7.32
CA ALA A 70 -1.10 3.66 5.96
C ALA A 70 -0.95 4.92 5.10
N PRO A 71 -0.53 4.80 3.82
CA PRO A 71 -0.50 5.91 2.89
C PRO A 71 -1.88 6.54 2.71
N HIS A 72 -1.92 7.85 2.45
CA HIS A 72 -3.16 8.61 2.23
C HIS A 72 -4.04 7.96 1.15
N VAL A 73 -3.43 7.56 0.03
CA VAL A 73 -4.15 6.92 -1.10
C VAL A 73 -4.82 5.61 -0.67
N LEU A 74 -4.16 4.81 0.17
CA LEU A 74 -4.72 3.55 0.67
C LEU A 74 -5.92 3.82 1.58
N LEU A 75 -5.80 4.79 2.50
CA LEU A 75 -6.90 5.19 3.40
C LEU A 75 -8.10 5.75 2.63
N GLN A 76 -7.87 6.55 1.58
CA GLN A 76 -8.95 7.02 0.70
C GLN A 76 -9.60 5.88 -0.10
N GLY A 77 -8.82 4.85 -0.48
CA GLY A 77 -9.34 3.63 -1.08
C GLY A 77 -10.32 2.91 -0.16
N PHE A 78 -9.95 2.72 1.10
CA PHE A 78 -10.83 2.15 2.13
C PHE A 78 -12.06 3.00 2.40
N ALA A 79 -11.88 4.32 2.54
CA ALA A 79 -12.99 5.25 2.71
C ALA A 79 -14.01 5.12 1.58
N ARG A 80 -13.53 5.01 0.32
CA ARG A 80 -14.39 4.82 -0.85
C ARG A 80 -15.17 3.52 -0.78
N GLN A 81 -14.53 2.42 -0.37
CA GLN A 81 -15.22 1.13 -0.20
C GLN A 81 -16.32 1.22 0.87
N GLY A 82 -16.01 1.81 2.02
CA GLY A 82 -16.98 2.06 3.09
C GLY A 82 -18.16 2.92 2.62
N GLN A 83 -17.88 3.94 1.81
CA GLN A 83 -18.92 4.80 1.23
C GLN A 83 -19.85 4.06 0.27
N TRP A 84 -19.31 3.19 -0.59
CA TRP A 84 -20.12 2.31 -1.45
C TRP A 84 -21.00 1.38 -0.62
N LEU A 85 -20.42 0.77 0.43
CA LEU A 85 -21.15 -0.12 1.31
C LEU A 85 -22.29 0.61 2.05
N GLY A 86 -22.04 1.82 2.54
CA GLY A 86 -23.06 2.70 3.11
C GLY A 86 -24.16 3.07 2.09
N GLY A 87 -23.79 3.37 0.85
CA GLY A 87 -24.74 3.60 -0.24
C GLY A 87 -25.62 2.39 -0.54
N VAL A 88 -25.04 1.17 -0.55
CA VAL A 88 -25.78 -0.09 -0.68
C VAL A 88 -26.74 -0.29 0.49
N ALA A 89 -26.31 0.02 1.72
CA ALA A 89 -27.17 -0.06 2.90
C ALA A 89 -28.45 0.79 2.73
N LEU A 90 -28.31 2.03 2.23
CA LEU A 90 -29.44 2.92 1.94
C LEU A 90 -30.30 2.38 0.79
N ALA A 91 -29.68 1.87 -0.27
CA ALA A 91 -30.40 1.30 -1.41
C ALA A 91 -31.26 0.10 -1.03
N LEU A 92 -30.79 -0.76 -0.12
CA LEU A 92 -31.58 -1.89 0.40
C LEU A 92 -32.80 -1.43 1.21
N LEU A 93 -32.70 -0.31 1.93
CA LEU A 93 -33.83 0.29 2.63
C LEU A 93 -34.88 0.81 1.64
N VAL A 94 -34.46 1.56 0.63
CA VAL A 94 -35.35 2.11 -0.41
C VAL A 94 -35.97 0.99 -1.24
N LEU A 95 -35.18 -0.02 -1.62
CA LEU A 95 -35.66 -1.19 -2.37
C LEU A 95 -36.77 -1.92 -1.61
N SER A 96 -36.64 -2.06 -0.30
CA SER A 96 -37.66 -2.72 0.52
C SER A 96 -38.99 -1.98 0.50
N CYS A 97 -38.95 -0.66 0.55
CA CYS A 97 -40.13 0.20 0.45
C CYS A 97 -40.74 0.10 -0.97
N LEU A 98 -39.89 0.09 -2.01
CA LEU A 98 -40.31 -0.03 -3.39
C LEU A 98 -40.97 -1.38 -3.69
N LEU A 99 -40.38 -2.49 -3.25
CA LEU A 99 -40.95 -3.83 -3.43
C LEU A 99 -42.27 -3.97 -2.67
N ARG A 100 -42.36 -3.43 -1.45
CA ARG A 100 -43.62 -3.36 -0.70
C ARG A 100 -44.70 -2.60 -1.49
N LYS A 101 -44.36 -1.46 -2.10
CA LYS A 101 -45.29 -0.70 -2.95
C LYS A 101 -45.68 -1.47 -4.23
N SER A 102 -44.70 -2.10 -4.89
CA SER A 102 -44.90 -2.91 -6.09
C SER A 102 -45.85 -4.08 -5.84
N LEU A 103 -45.69 -4.79 -4.73
CA LEU A 103 -46.55 -5.91 -4.37
C LEU A 103 -47.98 -5.48 -4.06
N ARG A 104 -48.17 -4.29 -3.46
CA ARG A 104 -49.50 -3.72 -3.20
C ARG A 104 -50.22 -3.30 -4.47
N GLN A 105 -49.51 -2.60 -5.35
CA GLN A 105 -50.07 -2.09 -6.61
C GLN A 105 -50.03 -3.14 -7.73
N GLN A 106 -49.61 -4.37 -7.42
CA GLN A 106 -49.51 -5.49 -8.35
C GLN A 106 -48.78 -5.13 -9.65
N TRP A 107 -47.65 -4.41 -9.54
CA TRP A 107 -46.88 -4.02 -10.72
C TRP A 107 -46.38 -5.26 -11.49
N PRO A 108 -46.37 -5.22 -12.83
CA PRO A 108 -45.77 -6.28 -13.63
C PRO A 108 -44.26 -6.31 -13.38
N PHE A 109 -43.67 -7.50 -13.46
CA PHE A 109 -42.26 -7.75 -13.13
C PHE A 109 -41.29 -6.77 -13.82
N GLY A 110 -41.49 -6.48 -15.12
CA GLY A 110 -40.64 -5.55 -15.86
C GLY A 110 -40.65 -4.12 -15.31
N ARG A 111 -41.82 -3.63 -14.86
CA ARG A 111 -41.94 -2.31 -14.22
C ARG A 111 -41.24 -2.30 -12.87
N THR A 112 -41.40 -3.34 -12.07
CA THR A 112 -40.74 -3.47 -10.76
C THR A 112 -39.23 -3.51 -10.90
N LEU A 113 -38.71 -4.28 -11.84
CA LEU A 113 -37.27 -4.39 -12.11
C LEU A 113 -36.70 -3.04 -12.57
N LEU A 114 -37.35 -2.36 -13.52
CA LEU A 114 -36.92 -1.05 -14.01
C LEU A 114 -36.84 -0.02 -12.88
N TRP A 115 -37.89 0.08 -12.05
CA TRP A 115 -37.90 1.01 -10.92
C TRP A 115 -36.92 0.61 -9.81
N ALA A 116 -36.72 -0.68 -9.57
CA ALA A 116 -35.72 -1.16 -8.63
C ALA A 116 -34.31 -0.76 -9.08
N LEU A 117 -33.95 -0.99 -10.35
CA LEU A 117 -32.65 -0.58 -10.91
C LEU A 117 -32.44 0.94 -10.78
N ILE A 118 -33.38 1.75 -11.25
CA ILE A 118 -33.27 3.21 -11.21
C ILE A 118 -33.11 3.71 -9.77
N THR A 119 -33.95 3.24 -8.85
CA THR A 119 -33.92 3.69 -7.46
C THR A 119 -32.71 3.17 -6.71
N CYS A 120 -32.29 1.92 -6.90
CA CYS A 120 -31.07 1.39 -6.28
C CYS A 120 -29.85 2.16 -6.77
N SER A 121 -29.64 2.28 -8.09
CA SER A 121 -28.49 3.01 -8.65
C SER A 121 -28.46 4.47 -8.19
N SER A 122 -29.62 5.15 -8.22
CA SER A 122 -29.73 6.54 -7.75
C SER A 122 -29.47 6.65 -6.24
N THR A 123 -29.99 5.73 -5.42
CA THR A 123 -29.79 5.76 -3.96
C THR A 123 -28.34 5.48 -3.59
N VAL A 124 -27.68 4.50 -4.25
CA VAL A 124 -26.26 4.21 -4.00
C VAL A 124 -25.43 5.44 -4.36
N TYR A 125 -25.65 6.04 -5.52
CA TYR A 125 -24.92 7.23 -5.96
C TYR A 125 -25.12 8.42 -5.00
N LEU A 126 -26.37 8.73 -4.63
CA LEU A 126 -26.67 9.82 -3.70
C LEU A 126 -26.13 9.54 -2.29
N GLY A 127 -26.20 8.31 -1.82
CA GLY A 127 -25.63 7.90 -0.53
C GLY A 127 -24.12 8.06 -0.50
N TYR A 128 -23.44 7.60 -1.56
CA TYR A 128 -22.01 7.78 -1.75
C TYR A 128 -21.62 9.28 -1.70
N GLN A 129 -22.32 10.11 -2.48
CA GLN A 129 -22.03 11.56 -2.51
C GLN A 129 -22.33 12.24 -1.18
N ALA A 130 -23.41 11.86 -0.49
CA ALA A 130 -23.75 12.43 0.82
C ALA A 130 -22.67 12.14 1.87
N GLN A 131 -22.15 10.90 1.90
CA GLN A 131 -21.08 10.53 2.83
C GLN A 131 -19.75 11.19 2.48
N ARG A 132 -19.45 11.35 1.19
CA ARG A 132 -18.28 12.10 0.73
C ARG A 132 -18.36 13.58 1.14
N LEU A 133 -19.48 14.26 0.86
CA LEU A 133 -19.69 15.65 1.24
C LEU A 133 -19.64 15.86 2.76
N LEU A 134 -20.11 14.88 3.52
CA LEU A 134 -20.03 14.89 4.98
C LEU A 134 -18.56 14.84 5.44
N MET A 135 -17.71 13.99 4.85
CA MET A 135 -16.26 13.99 5.12
C MET A 135 -15.58 15.28 4.69
N ASP A 136 -15.84 15.72 3.47
CA ASP A 136 -15.23 16.94 2.93
C ASP A 136 -15.61 18.15 3.80
N GLY A 137 -16.88 18.22 4.25
CA GLY A 137 -17.36 19.27 5.15
C GLY A 137 -16.73 19.26 6.54
N LEU A 138 -16.47 18.09 7.14
CA LEU A 138 -15.76 18.00 8.43
C LEU A 138 -14.30 18.47 8.29
N VAL A 139 -13.64 18.11 7.20
CA VAL A 139 -12.25 18.52 6.93
C VAL A 139 -12.15 20.02 6.65
N GLU A 140 -13.13 20.60 5.95
CA GLU A 140 -13.17 22.04 5.64
C GLU A 140 -13.48 22.91 6.85
N GLN A 141 -14.19 22.38 7.85
CA GLN A 141 -14.48 23.08 9.10
C GLN A 141 -13.30 23.06 10.09
N ALA A 142 -12.29 22.21 9.85
CA ALA A 142 -11.16 22.07 10.75
C ALA A 142 -10.25 23.31 10.73
N SER A 143 -9.86 23.78 11.91
CA SER A 143 -8.94 24.91 12.06
C SER A 143 -7.51 24.53 11.63
N PRO A 144 -6.67 25.51 11.25
CA PRO A 144 -5.25 25.25 10.94
C PRO A 144 -4.49 24.56 12.10
N GLU A 145 -4.88 24.85 13.35
CA GLU A 145 -4.30 24.22 14.54
C GLU A 145 -4.67 22.73 14.63
N GLN A 146 -5.94 22.38 14.44
CA GLN A 146 -6.42 21.00 14.39
C GLN A 146 -5.73 20.20 13.27
N GLN A 147 -5.54 20.84 12.11
CA GLN A 147 -4.83 20.24 10.97
C GLN A 147 -3.35 19.99 11.29
N ALA A 148 -2.67 20.93 11.94
CA ALA A 148 -1.28 20.76 12.35
C ALA A 148 -1.13 19.64 13.40
N GLN A 149 -2.04 19.58 14.38
CA GLN A 149 -2.06 18.51 15.38
C GLN A 149 -2.31 17.13 14.76
N ALA A 150 -3.20 17.04 13.77
CA ALA A 150 -3.45 15.77 13.09
C ALA A 150 -2.23 15.20 12.35
N ALA A 151 -1.34 16.07 11.84
CA ALA A 151 -0.08 15.64 11.24
C ALA A 151 0.87 14.96 12.25
N ILE A 152 0.78 15.33 13.52
CA ILE A 152 1.55 14.75 14.64
C ILE A 152 0.82 13.53 15.23
N ALA A 153 -0.50 13.57 15.28
CA ALA A 153 -1.36 12.54 15.87
C ALA A 153 -1.11 11.15 15.27
N VAL A 154 -0.98 11.09 13.95
CA VAL A 154 -0.86 9.83 13.21
C VAL A 154 0.43 9.09 13.54
N PRO A 155 1.64 9.70 13.44
CA PRO A 155 2.87 9.03 13.84
C PRO A 155 2.89 8.69 15.33
N LEU A 156 2.32 9.55 16.18
CA LEU A 156 2.18 9.27 17.62
C LEU A 156 1.37 8.00 17.88
N MET A 157 0.19 7.85 17.26
CA MET A 157 -0.64 6.65 17.40
C MET A 157 0.08 5.38 16.94
N ASN A 158 0.88 5.48 15.89
CA ASN A 158 1.65 4.34 15.42
C ASN A 158 2.74 3.93 16.42
N GLN A 159 3.44 4.90 17.02
CA GLN A 159 4.42 4.64 18.06
C GLN A 159 3.77 4.06 19.33
N MET A 160 2.57 4.50 19.71
CA MET A 160 1.81 3.91 20.83
C MET A 160 1.48 2.42 20.58
N LEU A 161 1.06 2.08 19.35
CA LEU A 161 0.74 0.69 18.98
C LEU A 161 1.96 -0.22 18.91
N HIS A 162 3.01 0.23 18.23
CA HIS A 162 4.10 -0.66 17.84
C HIS A 162 5.30 -0.56 18.76
N HIS A 163 5.49 0.56 19.45
CA HIS A 163 6.74 0.87 20.14
C HIS A 163 6.55 1.24 21.62
N GLY A 164 5.33 1.13 22.14
CA GLY A 164 5.07 1.22 23.58
C GLY A 164 5.23 2.62 24.16
N LEU A 165 5.07 3.66 23.35
CA LEU A 165 4.88 5.01 23.90
C LEU A 165 3.62 5.02 24.77
N GLN A 166 3.81 5.38 26.03
CA GLN A 166 2.75 5.63 26.98
C GLN A 166 2.62 7.14 27.15
N LEU A 167 1.40 7.66 27.04
CA LEU A 167 1.10 8.99 27.55
C LEU A 167 1.20 8.94 29.08
N GLU A 168 1.61 10.05 29.70
CA GLU A 168 1.99 10.14 31.13
C GLU A 168 0.88 9.64 32.10
N ASP A 169 -0.37 9.55 31.62
CA ASP A 169 -1.56 9.05 32.32
C ASP A 169 -2.29 7.89 31.56
N GLN A 170 -1.60 7.06 30.77
CA GLN A 170 -2.24 5.90 30.11
C GLN A 170 -1.90 4.56 30.76
N GLN A 171 -2.92 3.95 31.39
CA GLN A 171 -2.88 2.56 31.87
C GLN A 171 -3.17 1.58 30.72
N GLY A 172 -2.17 1.29 29.89
CA GLY A 172 -2.26 0.26 28.86
C GLY A 172 -0.89 -0.22 28.38
N THR A 173 -0.67 -1.54 28.32
CA THR A 173 0.53 -2.09 27.68
C THR A 173 0.39 -2.03 26.16
N SER A 174 1.51 -1.96 25.42
CA SER A 174 1.51 -1.98 23.94
C SER A 174 0.78 -3.19 23.37
N GLU A 175 0.84 -4.34 24.05
CA GLU A 175 0.08 -5.54 23.71
C GLU A 175 -1.44 -5.35 23.85
N GLN A 176 -1.90 -4.61 24.85
CA GLN A 176 -3.32 -4.29 25.02
C GLN A 176 -3.82 -3.29 23.96
N LEU A 177 -2.98 -2.33 23.56
CA LEU A 177 -3.33 -1.40 22.46
C LEU A 177 -3.40 -2.09 21.10
N ARG A 178 -2.59 -3.13 20.88
CA ARG A 178 -2.64 -3.95 19.66
C ARG A 178 -3.86 -4.87 19.58
N SER A 179 -4.60 -5.06 20.68
CA SER A 179 -5.83 -5.86 20.64
C SER A 179 -6.90 -5.16 19.79
N PRO A 180 -7.90 -5.88 19.25
CA PRO A 180 -9.01 -5.27 18.52
C PRO A 180 -9.74 -4.20 19.34
N GLU A 181 -9.89 -4.39 20.66
CA GLU A 181 -10.46 -3.37 21.54
C GLU A 181 -9.55 -2.15 21.64
N GLY A 182 -8.24 -2.35 21.85
CA GLY A 182 -7.25 -1.28 21.95
C GLY A 182 -7.18 -0.42 20.69
N ARG A 183 -7.26 -1.02 19.51
CA ARG A 183 -7.29 -0.30 18.23
C ARG A 183 -8.52 0.59 18.06
N TRP A 184 -9.68 0.16 18.55
CA TRP A 184 -10.90 0.98 18.55
C TRP A 184 -10.82 2.14 19.55
N ARG A 185 -10.17 1.93 20.69
CA ARG A 185 -9.85 3.02 21.64
C ARG A 185 -8.90 4.03 21.05
N LEU A 186 -7.93 3.57 20.26
CA LEU A 186 -7.05 4.47 19.52
C LEU A 186 -7.80 5.24 18.43
N ALA A 187 -8.77 4.62 17.75
CA ALA A 187 -9.64 5.34 16.82
C ALA A 187 -10.46 6.42 17.52
N GLU A 188 -10.94 6.14 18.74
CA GLU A 188 -11.64 7.11 19.56
C GLU A 188 -10.72 8.27 19.97
N LEU A 189 -9.50 7.95 20.42
CA LEU A 189 -8.46 8.93 20.70
C LEU A 189 -8.17 9.79 19.45
N ALA A 190 -8.04 9.19 18.27
CA ALA A 190 -7.85 9.88 16.99
C ALA A 190 -8.93 10.95 16.72
N LEU A 191 -10.19 10.66 17.06
CA LEU A 191 -11.29 11.62 16.86
C LEU A 191 -11.23 12.80 17.83
N ARG A 192 -10.57 12.65 18.98
CA ARG A 192 -10.49 13.67 20.03
C ARG A 192 -9.16 14.41 20.04
N LEU A 193 -8.08 13.78 19.56
CA LEU A 193 -6.73 14.30 19.65
C LEU A 193 -6.53 15.69 19.02
N PRO A 194 -7.14 16.02 17.85
CA PRO A 194 -7.03 17.37 17.27
C PRO A 194 -7.63 18.49 18.15
N ASP A 195 -8.46 18.14 19.14
CA ASP A 195 -9.14 19.09 20.02
C ASP A 195 -8.47 19.20 21.40
N ILE A 196 -7.57 18.26 21.73
CA ILE A 196 -6.86 18.23 23.00
C ILE A 196 -5.61 19.11 22.90
N THR A 197 -5.77 20.39 23.24
CA THR A 197 -4.65 21.31 23.54
C THR A 197 -4.24 21.20 25.01
N PRO A 198 -2.95 21.07 25.38
CA PRO A 198 -1.77 20.88 24.55
C PRO A 198 -1.27 19.43 24.69
N LEU A 199 -1.30 18.65 23.62
CA LEU A 199 -0.12 17.81 23.40
C LEU A 199 1.03 18.80 23.41
N VAL A 200 1.81 18.83 24.50
CA VAL A 200 2.91 19.78 24.70
C VAL A 200 3.56 19.93 23.34
N PRO A 201 3.50 21.12 22.70
CA PRO A 201 4.38 21.36 21.58
C PRO A 201 5.73 21.26 22.27
N VAL A 202 6.36 20.09 22.23
CA VAL A 202 7.71 19.96 22.73
C VAL A 202 8.44 20.91 21.82
N GLU A 203 8.73 22.10 22.33
CA GLU A 203 9.27 23.20 21.57
C GLU A 203 10.49 22.66 20.84
N GLY A 204 10.37 22.48 19.51
CA GLY A 204 11.44 21.91 18.69
C GLY A 204 11.27 20.48 18.16
N LEU A 205 10.24 19.71 18.52
CA LEU A 205 9.90 18.47 17.80
C LEU A 205 9.15 18.82 16.51
N ALA A 206 9.91 19.12 15.46
CA ALA A 206 9.37 19.22 14.12
C ALA A 206 8.66 17.90 13.76
N VAL A 207 7.54 17.94 13.02
CA VAL A 207 6.90 16.73 12.45
C VAL A 207 7.93 15.79 11.81
N GLN A 208 8.95 16.38 11.18
CA GLN A 208 10.08 15.68 10.63
C GLN A 208 10.84 14.78 11.63
N THR A 209 11.08 15.22 12.87
CA THR A 209 11.83 14.42 13.85
C THR A 209 11.04 13.19 14.31
N LEU A 210 9.71 13.27 14.38
CA LEU A 210 8.86 12.09 14.65
C LEU A 210 8.92 11.07 13.51
N PHE A 211 8.88 11.54 12.26
CA PHE A 211 9.06 10.66 11.11
C PHE A 211 10.48 10.09 11.00
N GLU A 212 11.51 10.84 11.41
CA GLU A 212 12.89 10.34 11.50
C GLU A 212 13.03 9.26 12.58
N GLN A 213 12.38 9.42 13.74
CA GLN A 213 12.33 8.38 14.76
C GLN A 213 11.63 7.11 14.27
N LEU A 214 10.52 7.25 13.53
CA LEU A 214 9.84 6.12 12.90
C LEU A 214 10.72 5.44 11.85
N ALA A 215 11.42 6.22 11.03
CA ALA A 215 12.37 5.69 10.04
C ALA A 215 13.53 4.94 10.72
N ASP A 216 14.04 5.45 11.85
CA ASP A 216 15.09 4.80 12.65
C ASP A 216 14.64 3.44 13.18
N GLN A 217 13.40 3.39 13.68
CA GLN A 217 12.77 2.15 14.14
C GLN A 217 12.57 1.14 13.00
N GLN A 218 12.09 1.57 11.84
CA GLN A 218 11.92 0.69 10.66
C GLN A 218 13.26 0.13 10.17
N ARG A 219 14.33 0.93 10.25
CA ARG A 219 15.68 0.49 9.87
C ARG A 219 16.35 -0.40 10.91
N GLY A 220 15.85 -0.46 12.15
CA GLY A 220 16.44 -1.24 13.23
C GLY A 220 17.59 -0.56 13.98
N GLY A 221 17.73 0.76 13.83
CA GLY A 221 18.72 1.57 14.54
C GLY A 221 20.12 1.60 13.92
N LEU A 222 20.94 2.56 14.38
CA LEU A 222 22.29 2.83 13.86
C LEU A 222 23.20 1.60 13.89
N GLN A 223 23.28 0.92 15.04
CA GLN A 223 24.23 -0.18 15.25
C GLN A 223 23.97 -1.36 14.29
N TYR A 224 22.70 -1.70 14.07
CA TYR A 224 22.30 -2.73 13.12
C TYR A 224 22.68 -2.37 11.68
N ASN A 225 22.40 -1.13 11.27
CA ASN A 225 22.71 -0.65 9.92
C ASN A 225 24.22 -0.52 9.69
N TYR A 226 24.97 -0.10 10.70
CA TYR A 226 26.43 -0.03 10.63
C TYR A 226 27.04 -1.43 10.47
N GLN A 227 26.52 -2.45 11.16
CA GLN A 227 26.97 -3.82 10.99
C GLN A 227 26.67 -4.37 9.58
N ARG A 228 25.50 -4.05 9.02
CA ARG A 228 25.17 -4.34 7.61
C ARG A 228 26.12 -3.64 6.65
N TYR A 229 26.42 -2.37 6.89
CA TYR A 229 27.38 -1.61 6.10
C TYR A 229 28.77 -2.25 6.12
N ARG A 230 29.27 -2.69 7.28
CA ARG A 230 30.55 -3.39 7.37
C ARG A 230 30.56 -4.67 6.54
N THR A 231 29.51 -5.48 6.65
CA THR A 231 29.35 -6.72 5.86
C THR A 231 29.28 -6.44 4.36
N ALA A 232 28.53 -5.41 3.96
CA ALA A 232 28.46 -4.99 2.56
C ALA A 232 29.80 -4.46 2.04
N THR A 233 30.56 -3.75 2.88
CA THR A 233 31.91 -3.26 2.54
C THR A 233 32.85 -4.44 2.25
N GLU A 234 32.81 -5.50 3.06
CA GLU A 234 33.61 -6.72 2.83
C GLU A 234 33.30 -7.37 1.48
N ARG A 235 32.02 -7.41 1.09
CA ARG A 235 31.62 -7.89 -0.25
C ARG A 235 32.19 -7.03 -1.37
N GLN A 236 32.18 -5.70 -1.22
CA GLN A 236 32.78 -4.80 -2.22
C GLN A 236 34.30 -4.94 -2.30
N GLU A 237 34.97 -5.26 -1.19
CA GLU A 237 36.39 -5.60 -1.20
C GLU A 237 36.66 -6.90 -1.98
N ASP A 238 35.80 -7.90 -1.87
CA ASP A 238 35.92 -9.12 -2.68
C ASP A 238 35.70 -8.85 -4.17
N HIS A 239 34.74 -7.98 -4.52
CA HIS A 239 34.59 -7.50 -5.91
C HIS A 239 35.86 -6.78 -6.39
N TYR A 240 36.47 -5.92 -5.57
CA TYR A 240 37.71 -5.24 -5.94
C TYR A 240 38.86 -6.23 -6.15
N ARG A 241 38.99 -7.28 -5.31
CA ARG A 241 40.01 -8.33 -5.51
C ARG A 241 39.81 -9.06 -6.83
N GLN A 242 38.57 -9.37 -7.19
CA GLN A 242 38.24 -10.03 -8.46
C GLN A 242 38.52 -9.12 -9.65
N TYR A 243 38.09 -7.86 -9.57
CA TYR A 243 38.40 -6.81 -10.54
C TYR A 243 39.91 -6.67 -10.75
N ARG A 244 40.69 -6.60 -9.67
CA ARG A 244 42.14 -6.45 -9.73
C ARG A 244 42.80 -7.63 -10.44
N ARG A 245 42.35 -8.87 -10.17
CA ARG A 245 42.83 -10.07 -10.88
C ARG A 245 42.52 -10.01 -12.37
N ALA A 246 41.29 -9.65 -12.74
CA ALA A 246 40.88 -9.51 -14.13
C ALA A 246 41.66 -8.39 -14.84
N SER A 247 41.88 -7.26 -14.16
CA SER A 247 42.64 -6.12 -14.69
C SER A 247 44.11 -6.46 -14.89
N LEU A 248 44.74 -7.22 -13.98
CA LEU A 248 46.12 -7.68 -14.13
C LEU A 248 46.25 -8.67 -15.29
N PHE A 249 45.28 -9.58 -15.44
CA PHE A 249 45.22 -10.47 -16.60
C PHE A 249 45.14 -9.67 -17.90
N TYR A 250 44.24 -8.69 -17.99
CA TYR A 250 44.10 -7.84 -19.17
C TYR A 250 45.42 -7.12 -19.49
N ALA A 251 46.01 -6.44 -18.51
CA ALA A 251 47.27 -5.72 -18.68
C ALA A 251 48.44 -6.63 -19.11
N GLY A 252 48.51 -7.84 -18.56
CA GLY A 252 49.51 -8.85 -18.93
C GLY A 252 49.31 -9.37 -20.36
N ALA A 253 48.08 -9.75 -20.70
CA ALA A 253 47.72 -10.27 -22.02
C ALA A 253 47.88 -9.21 -23.14
N SER A 254 47.60 -7.94 -22.83
CA SER A 254 47.77 -6.83 -23.78
C SER A 254 49.16 -6.20 -23.75
N SER A 255 50.10 -6.73 -22.95
CA SER A 255 51.45 -6.18 -22.84
C SER A 255 52.23 -6.35 -24.15
N ARG A 256 53.18 -5.44 -24.39
CA ARG A 256 54.03 -5.49 -25.59
C ARG A 256 54.77 -6.84 -25.71
N LEU A 257 55.28 -7.36 -24.60
CA LEU A 257 56.02 -8.62 -24.58
C LEU A 257 55.11 -9.80 -24.92
N ALA A 258 53.93 -9.90 -24.29
CA ALA A 258 52.97 -10.99 -24.57
C ALA A 258 52.51 -10.97 -26.03
N ILE A 259 52.24 -9.78 -26.59
CA ILE A 259 51.87 -9.62 -27.99
C ILE A 259 53.00 -10.07 -28.91
N LEU A 260 54.26 -9.66 -28.65
CA LEU A 260 55.41 -10.09 -29.45
C LEU A 260 55.61 -11.61 -29.41
N GLN A 261 55.45 -12.21 -28.23
CA GLN A 261 55.58 -13.65 -28.05
C GLN A 261 54.50 -14.40 -28.83
N ARG A 262 53.24 -13.91 -28.78
CA ARG A 262 52.12 -14.47 -29.53
C ARG A 262 52.27 -14.29 -31.05
N GLN A 263 52.79 -13.15 -31.50
CA GLN A 263 53.13 -12.90 -32.91
C GLN A 263 54.17 -13.91 -33.42
N GLY A 264 55.24 -14.15 -32.66
CA GLY A 264 56.27 -15.13 -33.02
C GLY A 264 55.72 -16.56 -33.12
N GLN A 265 54.89 -16.96 -32.15
CA GLN A 265 54.23 -18.27 -32.16
C GLN A 265 53.29 -18.41 -33.36
N ALA A 266 52.39 -17.44 -33.57
CA ALA A 266 51.42 -17.46 -34.66
C ALA A 266 52.11 -17.48 -36.04
N TRP A 267 53.24 -16.77 -36.20
CA TRP A 267 54.02 -16.81 -37.43
C TRP A 267 54.64 -18.19 -37.68
N THR A 268 55.17 -18.82 -36.64
CA THR A 268 55.73 -20.17 -36.72
C THR A 268 54.65 -21.20 -37.08
N ASP A 269 53.46 -21.07 -36.48
CA ASP A 269 52.32 -21.93 -36.79
C ASP A 269 51.81 -21.72 -38.22
N TYR A 270 51.80 -20.48 -38.71
CA TYR A 270 51.51 -20.16 -40.11
C TYR A 270 52.52 -20.81 -41.07
N GLN A 271 53.82 -20.73 -40.78
CA GLN A 271 54.84 -21.41 -41.58
C GLN A 271 54.64 -22.93 -41.58
N ARG A 272 54.35 -23.53 -40.43
CA ARG A 272 54.06 -24.97 -40.30
C ARG A 272 52.81 -25.37 -41.08
N LEU A 273 51.78 -24.51 -41.10
CA LEU A 273 50.56 -24.72 -41.88
C LEU A 273 50.87 -24.79 -43.38
N LEU A 274 51.72 -23.89 -43.89
CA LEU A 274 52.15 -23.91 -45.29
C LEU A 274 52.94 -25.19 -45.61
N SER A 275 53.91 -25.56 -44.77
CA SER A 275 54.72 -26.77 -44.98
C SER A 275 53.89 -28.06 -44.95
N LYS A 276 52.80 -28.11 -44.16
CA LYS A 276 51.85 -29.24 -44.16
C LYS A 276 51.03 -29.32 -45.44
N ARG A 277 50.69 -28.18 -46.06
CA ARG A 277 49.95 -28.11 -47.32
C ARG A 277 50.80 -28.55 -48.53
N GLY A 278 52.11 -28.32 -48.48
CA GLY A 278 53.04 -28.78 -49.49
C GLY A 278 54.49 -28.69 -48.98
N ARG A 279 55.30 -29.72 -49.27
CA ARG A 279 56.65 -29.88 -48.70
C ARG A 279 57.59 -28.67 -48.88
N ASN A 280 57.34 -27.82 -49.87
CA ASN A 280 58.18 -26.65 -50.19
C ASN A 280 57.44 -25.29 -50.10
N LEU A 281 56.21 -25.24 -49.59
CA LEU A 281 55.45 -23.98 -49.52
C LEU A 281 55.86 -23.15 -48.31
N ASN A 282 56.12 -21.87 -48.56
CA ASN A 282 56.60 -20.83 -47.65
C ASN A 282 55.96 -19.48 -48.02
N PRO A 283 56.03 -18.46 -47.14
CA PRO A 283 55.40 -17.15 -47.36
C PRO A 283 55.75 -16.47 -48.69
N TRP A 284 56.98 -16.62 -49.19
CA TRP A 284 57.50 -15.94 -50.39
C TRP A 284 57.40 -16.76 -51.69
N ASN A 285 56.95 -18.03 -51.63
CA ASN A 285 56.83 -18.88 -52.82
C ASN A 285 55.43 -19.51 -52.98
N LEU A 286 54.44 -18.97 -52.27
CA LEU A 286 53.06 -19.42 -52.34
C LEU A 286 52.38 -18.92 -53.64
N PRO A 287 51.83 -19.82 -54.49
CA PRO A 287 51.11 -19.42 -55.70
C PRO A 287 49.91 -18.51 -55.41
N VAL A 288 49.64 -17.55 -56.29
CA VAL A 288 48.55 -16.57 -56.12
C VAL A 288 47.17 -17.23 -55.94
N SER A 289 46.95 -18.37 -56.59
CA SER A 289 45.71 -19.16 -56.45
C SER A 289 45.46 -19.63 -55.01
N GLU A 290 46.49 -19.78 -54.20
CA GLU A 290 46.41 -20.26 -52.81
C GLU A 290 46.22 -19.15 -51.77
N TRP A 291 46.34 -17.87 -52.17
CA TRP A 291 46.31 -16.76 -51.22
C TRP A 291 44.97 -16.62 -50.50
N GLN A 292 43.86 -16.70 -51.24
CA GLN A 292 42.52 -16.64 -50.65
C GLN A 292 42.21 -17.84 -49.75
N PRO A 293 42.47 -19.09 -50.17
CA PRO A 293 42.38 -20.25 -49.27
C PRO A 293 43.20 -20.11 -47.99
N VAL A 294 44.43 -19.57 -48.05
CA VAL A 294 45.26 -19.35 -46.85
C VAL A 294 44.67 -18.26 -45.96
N ARG A 295 44.22 -17.13 -46.50
CA ARG A 295 43.56 -16.08 -45.73
C ARG A 295 42.31 -16.59 -45.01
N HIS A 296 41.50 -17.39 -45.69
CA HIS A 296 40.33 -18.02 -45.10
C HIS A 296 40.70 -18.91 -43.91
N VAL A 297 41.73 -19.76 -44.06
CA VAL A 297 42.23 -20.61 -42.98
C VAL A 297 42.79 -19.78 -41.81
N LEU A 298 43.53 -18.70 -42.10
CA LEU A 298 44.03 -17.80 -41.05
C LEU A 298 42.89 -17.18 -40.24
N ARG A 299 41.80 -16.76 -40.89
CA ARG A 299 40.63 -16.17 -40.22
C ARG A 299 39.83 -17.21 -39.45
N GLU A 300 39.44 -18.30 -40.10
CA GLU A 300 38.49 -19.26 -39.53
C GLU A 300 39.15 -20.24 -38.54
N GLN A 301 40.37 -20.69 -38.83
CA GLN A 301 41.00 -21.76 -38.05
C GLN A 301 42.05 -21.23 -37.07
N MET A 302 42.80 -20.20 -37.46
CA MET A 302 43.83 -19.59 -36.60
C MET A 302 43.32 -18.32 -35.89
N ASN A 303 42.11 -17.87 -36.21
CA ASN A 303 41.48 -16.67 -35.66
C ASN A 303 42.31 -15.38 -35.86
N VAL A 304 43.17 -15.33 -36.87
CA VAL A 304 44.00 -14.15 -37.21
C VAL A 304 43.26 -13.31 -38.26
N PRO A 305 42.77 -12.10 -37.92
CA PRO A 305 41.92 -11.30 -38.78
C PRO A 305 42.74 -10.51 -39.82
N VAL A 306 43.41 -11.20 -40.73
CA VAL A 306 44.12 -10.56 -41.85
C VAL A 306 43.11 -9.99 -42.86
N ASN A 307 43.39 -8.81 -43.43
CA ASN A 307 42.49 -8.17 -44.41
C ASN A 307 42.53 -8.88 -45.79
N ASP A 308 41.60 -8.54 -46.68
CA ASP A 308 41.51 -9.14 -48.03
C ASP A 308 42.61 -8.70 -49.00
N LEU A 309 43.49 -7.81 -48.58
CA LEU A 309 44.64 -7.36 -49.37
C LEU A 309 45.96 -7.87 -48.79
N TRP A 310 45.91 -8.65 -47.70
CA TRP A 310 47.11 -9.09 -46.99
C TRP A 310 47.88 -10.11 -47.82
N HIS A 311 49.16 -9.84 -48.06
CA HIS A 311 50.01 -10.73 -48.82
C HIS A 311 50.66 -11.80 -47.92
N PRO A 312 50.82 -13.05 -48.39
CA PRO A 312 51.40 -14.14 -47.60
C PRO A 312 52.78 -13.87 -47.00
N ASP A 313 53.58 -12.99 -47.62
CA ASP A 313 54.91 -12.54 -47.19
C ASP A 313 54.89 -11.26 -46.34
N ASP A 314 53.75 -10.58 -46.22
CA ASP A 314 53.58 -9.39 -45.37
C ASP A 314 53.52 -9.75 -43.89
N ARG A 315 54.70 -9.96 -43.32
CA ARG A 315 54.86 -10.24 -41.88
C ARG A 315 54.38 -9.08 -41.01
N ARG A 316 54.48 -7.83 -41.48
CA ARG A 316 54.09 -6.66 -40.68
C ARG A 316 52.57 -6.59 -40.52
N GLY A 317 51.82 -6.73 -41.62
CA GLY A 317 50.37 -6.79 -41.59
C GLY A 317 49.85 -7.99 -40.79
N PHE A 318 50.51 -9.15 -40.91
CA PHE A 318 50.20 -10.33 -40.10
C PHE A 318 50.36 -10.04 -38.59
N ASN A 319 51.50 -9.48 -38.20
CA ASN A 319 51.76 -9.13 -36.80
C ASN A 319 50.74 -8.11 -36.25
N GLN A 320 50.30 -7.15 -37.06
CA GLN A 320 49.26 -6.21 -36.69
C GLN A 320 47.90 -6.91 -36.49
N ALA A 321 47.53 -7.84 -37.37
CA ALA A 321 46.31 -8.63 -37.23
C ALA A 321 46.32 -9.48 -35.94
N VAL A 322 47.43 -10.16 -35.65
CA VAL A 322 47.60 -10.93 -34.40
C VAL A 322 47.52 -10.00 -33.18
N ALA A 323 48.14 -8.82 -33.22
CA ALA A 323 48.05 -7.87 -32.10
C ALA A 323 46.60 -7.38 -31.86
N SER A 324 45.84 -7.14 -32.93
CA SER A 324 44.41 -6.78 -32.84
C SER A 324 43.60 -7.91 -32.20
N GLN A 325 43.79 -9.15 -32.69
CA GLN A 325 43.14 -10.35 -32.15
C GLN A 325 43.41 -10.52 -30.65
N VAL A 326 44.69 -10.48 -30.23
CA VAL A 326 45.09 -10.65 -28.83
C VAL A 326 44.43 -9.60 -27.93
N ARG A 327 44.38 -8.34 -28.37
CA ARG A 327 43.71 -7.26 -27.62
C ARG A 327 42.20 -7.48 -27.54
N SER A 328 41.57 -7.88 -28.64
CA SER A 328 40.13 -8.17 -28.66
C SER A 328 39.77 -9.34 -27.74
N GLU A 329 40.55 -10.42 -27.77
CA GLU A 329 40.33 -11.57 -26.90
C GLU A 329 40.54 -11.22 -25.43
N ALA A 330 41.61 -10.48 -25.11
CA ALA A 330 41.86 -10.00 -23.76
C ALA A 330 40.72 -9.10 -23.26
N ARG A 331 40.22 -8.20 -24.12
CA ARG A 331 39.10 -7.30 -23.81
C ARG A 331 37.82 -8.08 -23.52
N ASN A 332 37.48 -9.05 -24.37
CA ASN A 332 36.26 -9.86 -24.23
C ASN A 332 36.30 -10.69 -22.95
N ARG A 333 37.41 -11.38 -22.68
CA ARG A 333 37.60 -12.16 -21.45
C ARG A 333 37.54 -11.29 -20.20
N TYR A 334 38.11 -10.08 -20.27
CA TYR A 334 38.02 -9.12 -19.18
C TYR A 334 36.57 -8.70 -18.93
N ALA A 335 35.86 -8.25 -19.96
CA ALA A 335 34.46 -7.83 -19.87
C ALA A 335 33.56 -8.95 -19.32
N GLU A 336 33.72 -10.17 -19.83
CA GLU A 336 33.01 -11.35 -19.36
C GLU A 336 33.28 -11.64 -17.89
N SER A 337 34.54 -11.56 -17.45
CA SER A 337 34.89 -11.77 -16.04
C SER A 337 34.31 -10.72 -15.11
N ILE A 338 34.21 -9.46 -15.53
CA ILE A 338 33.59 -8.40 -14.72
C ILE A 338 32.08 -8.63 -14.64
N GLN A 339 31.44 -8.93 -15.77
CA GLN A 339 30.01 -9.21 -15.82
C GLN A 339 29.61 -10.43 -14.98
N GLN A 340 30.33 -11.56 -15.09
CA GLN A 340 29.98 -12.79 -14.38
C GLN A 340 30.21 -12.71 -12.88
N ARG A 341 31.25 -11.99 -12.43
CA ARG A 341 31.69 -12.05 -11.04
C ARG A 341 31.23 -10.87 -10.19
N ILE A 342 31.07 -9.70 -10.82
CA ILE A 342 30.73 -8.45 -10.15
C ILE A 342 29.34 -7.98 -10.58
N ASN A 343 28.81 -8.50 -11.71
CA ASN A 343 27.58 -8.03 -12.33
C ASN A 343 27.60 -6.51 -12.62
N ALA A 344 28.78 -6.02 -12.98
CA ALA A 344 28.97 -4.68 -13.50
C ALA A 344 29.30 -4.78 -14.98
N GLY A 345 28.88 -3.80 -15.77
CA GLY A 345 29.27 -3.69 -17.18
C GLY A 345 30.77 -3.40 -17.34
N TRP A 346 31.15 -2.67 -18.40
CA TRP A 346 32.55 -2.30 -18.57
C TRP A 346 33.05 -1.38 -17.45
N ILE A 347 34.10 -1.81 -16.76
CA ILE A 347 34.86 -0.98 -15.82
C ILE A 347 36.25 -0.78 -16.43
N GLU A 348 36.80 0.43 -16.39
CA GLU A 348 38.14 0.66 -16.91
C GLU A 348 39.18 -0.15 -16.11
N PRO A 349 40.10 -0.90 -16.75
CA PRO A 349 41.16 -1.62 -16.04
C PRO A 349 42.18 -0.66 -15.41
N GLY A 350 42.84 -1.09 -14.34
CA GLY A 350 43.92 -0.37 -13.68
C GLY A 350 43.49 0.65 -12.61
N LEU A 351 42.19 0.75 -12.30
CA LEU A 351 41.69 1.59 -11.23
C LEU A 351 42.22 1.12 -9.87
N LYS A 352 42.69 2.08 -9.08
CA LYS A 352 42.99 1.85 -7.67
C LYS A 352 41.67 1.73 -6.89
N ARG A 353 41.73 1.07 -5.73
CA ARG A 353 40.57 0.81 -4.86
C ARG A 353 39.57 1.96 -4.72
N PRO A 354 39.98 3.22 -4.39
CA PRO A 354 39.02 4.31 -4.25
C PRO A 354 38.27 4.63 -5.56
N ALA A 355 38.97 4.57 -6.70
CA ALA A 355 38.37 4.84 -8.01
C ALA A 355 37.45 3.70 -8.47
N PHE A 356 37.78 2.44 -8.13
CA PHE A 356 36.90 1.31 -8.38
C PHE A 356 35.59 1.42 -7.59
N LEU A 357 35.68 1.72 -6.29
CA LEU A 357 34.50 1.85 -5.44
C LEU A 357 33.63 3.06 -5.84
N ALA A 358 34.19 4.09 -6.46
CA ALA A 358 33.46 5.24 -6.98
C ALA A 358 32.72 4.99 -8.31
N VAL A 359 32.90 3.83 -8.94
CA VAL A 359 32.20 3.48 -10.18
C VAL A 359 30.69 3.41 -9.92
N GLY A 360 29.90 4.07 -10.77
CA GLY A 360 28.44 4.21 -10.56
C GLY A 360 27.71 2.87 -10.42
N ALA A 361 28.08 1.83 -11.18
CA ALA A 361 27.50 0.50 -11.07
C ALA A 361 27.80 -0.15 -9.70
N ILE A 362 29.03 0.01 -9.19
CA ILE A 362 29.45 -0.51 -7.88
C ILE A 362 28.72 0.25 -6.75
N GLN A 363 28.64 1.57 -6.85
CA GLN A 363 27.87 2.39 -5.91
C GLN A 363 26.38 2.03 -5.90
N ALA A 364 25.78 1.80 -7.07
CA ALA A 364 24.37 1.41 -7.18
C ALA A 364 24.11 0.06 -6.51
N GLN A 365 24.95 -0.94 -6.77
CA GLN A 365 24.85 -2.25 -6.12
C GLN A 365 25.02 -2.14 -4.60
N TRP A 366 26.00 -1.35 -4.14
CA TRP A 366 26.25 -1.16 -2.71
C TRP A 366 25.09 -0.44 -2.00
N ARG A 367 24.47 0.55 -2.65
CA ARG A 367 23.25 1.18 -2.16
C ARG A 367 22.09 0.19 -2.09
N GLN A 368 21.92 -0.65 -3.11
CA GLN A 368 20.88 -1.67 -3.15
C GLN A 368 21.02 -2.68 -1.99
N ASP A 369 22.23 -3.17 -1.73
CA ASP A 369 22.53 -4.09 -0.61
C ASP A 369 22.14 -3.51 0.77
N LEU A 370 22.12 -2.18 0.88
CA LEU A 370 21.83 -1.45 2.11
C LEU A 370 20.44 -0.76 2.10
N ALA A 371 19.64 -0.96 1.05
CA ALA A 371 18.36 -0.25 0.84
C ALA A 371 18.51 1.28 1.01
N LEU A 372 19.53 1.86 0.38
CA LEU A 372 19.82 3.30 0.46
C LEU A 372 19.30 4.07 -0.75
N PRO A 373 18.84 5.31 -0.56
CA PRO A 373 18.42 6.18 -1.65
C PRO A 373 19.58 6.55 -2.58
N SER A 374 19.25 6.90 -3.83
CA SER A 374 20.24 7.07 -4.89
C SER A 374 21.21 8.23 -4.72
N GLY A 375 20.86 9.22 -3.88
CA GLY A 375 21.69 10.38 -3.61
C GLY A 375 22.83 10.16 -2.60
N ILE A 376 22.92 8.99 -1.97
CA ILE A 376 23.94 8.73 -0.94
C ILE A 376 25.17 8.07 -1.56
N THR A 377 26.33 8.69 -1.35
CA THR A 377 27.62 8.14 -1.77
C THR A 377 28.26 7.35 -0.64
N LEU A 378 28.67 6.12 -0.92
CA LEU A 378 29.30 5.24 0.06
C LEU A 378 30.82 5.27 -0.08
N TYR A 379 31.50 5.35 1.06
CA TYR A 379 32.95 5.21 1.17
C TYR A 379 33.26 3.95 1.95
N ALA A 380 34.42 3.35 1.73
CA ALA A 380 34.85 2.17 2.48
C ALA A 380 35.49 2.56 3.82
N TYR A 381 35.30 1.70 4.82
CA TYR A 381 35.91 1.81 6.16
C TYR A 381 35.56 3.10 6.91
N LEU A 382 34.32 3.57 6.75
CA LEU A 382 33.79 4.62 7.61
C LEU A 382 33.77 4.12 9.07
N THR A 383 34.15 4.99 10.00
CA THR A 383 33.84 4.78 11.41
C THR A 383 32.33 4.84 11.63
N GLU A 384 31.84 4.34 12.76
CA GLU A 384 30.40 4.40 13.07
C GLU A 384 29.87 5.84 13.05
N GLU A 385 30.60 6.77 13.67
CA GLU A 385 30.27 8.20 13.65
C GLU A 385 30.26 8.82 12.24
N ALA A 386 31.21 8.42 11.38
CA ALA A 386 31.27 8.92 10.01
C ALA A 386 30.15 8.31 9.15
N PHE A 387 29.84 7.03 9.36
CA PHE A 387 28.71 6.35 8.74
C PHE A 387 27.39 6.98 9.16
N GLU A 388 27.22 7.26 10.45
CA GLU A 388 26.05 7.92 11.00
C GLU A 388 25.78 9.24 10.27
N ARG A 389 26.79 10.13 10.22
CA ARG A 389 26.65 11.47 9.64
C ARG A 389 26.49 11.49 8.13
N SER A 390 27.20 10.61 7.41
CA SER A 390 27.28 10.67 5.94
C SER A 390 26.31 9.74 5.22
N VAL A 391 25.81 8.70 5.91
CA VAL A 391 24.96 7.65 5.32
C VAL A 391 23.66 7.52 6.10
N TYR A 392 23.75 7.26 7.40
CA TYR A 392 22.57 6.88 8.19
C TYR A 392 21.57 8.03 8.36
N LEU A 393 22.01 9.17 8.89
CA LEU A 393 21.15 10.35 9.10
C LEU A 393 20.56 10.89 7.79
N PRO A 394 21.32 11.05 6.68
CA PRO A 394 20.74 11.43 5.40
C PRO A 394 19.69 10.44 4.88
N ALA A 395 19.88 9.14 5.14
CA ALA A 395 18.93 8.12 4.73
C ALA A 395 17.65 8.16 5.60
N LEU A 396 17.78 8.39 6.92
CA LEU A 396 16.63 8.63 7.80
C LEU A 396 15.83 9.85 7.37
N GLN A 397 16.51 10.96 7.06
CA GLN A 397 15.87 12.17 6.56
C GLN A 397 15.15 11.93 5.24
N HIS A 398 15.72 11.11 4.35
CA HIS A 398 15.07 10.74 3.10
C HIS A 398 13.81 9.90 3.36
N ASP A 399 13.92 8.85 4.16
CA ASP A 399 12.81 7.94 4.46
C ASP A 399 11.68 8.69 5.18
N ALA A 400 12.01 9.55 6.15
CA ALA A 400 11.06 10.42 6.81
C ALA A 400 10.32 11.34 5.83
N ARG A 401 11.03 11.93 4.85
CA ARG A 401 10.40 12.74 3.80
C ARG A 401 9.50 11.92 2.89
N GLU A 402 9.89 10.69 2.53
CA GLU A 402 9.05 9.80 1.73
C GLU A 402 7.79 9.38 2.49
N MET A 403 7.90 9.09 3.78
CA MET A 403 6.75 8.83 4.65
C MET A 403 5.81 10.04 4.69
N ILE A 404 6.32 11.26 4.85
CA ILE A 404 5.52 12.49 4.80
C ILE A 404 4.83 12.66 3.43
N LYS A 405 5.55 12.41 2.33
CA LYS A 405 4.98 12.51 0.98
C LYS A 405 3.85 11.50 0.75
N GLN A 406 3.94 10.31 1.32
CA GLN A 406 2.86 9.30 1.22
C GLN A 406 1.58 9.71 1.96
N ARG A 407 1.64 10.75 2.80
CA ARG A 407 0.52 11.24 3.62
C ARG A 407 -0.23 12.41 2.99
N VAL A 408 0.23 12.93 1.85
CA VAL A 408 -0.44 14.01 1.10
C VAL A 408 -1.06 13.48 -0.19
N ALA A 409 -2.14 14.11 -0.63
CA ALA A 409 -2.77 13.78 -1.91
C ALA A 409 -1.86 14.13 -3.12
N SER A 410 -1.07 15.20 -2.99
CA SER A 410 -0.11 15.64 -4.00
C SER A 410 1.28 15.77 -3.37
N THR A 411 2.22 14.93 -3.79
CA THR A 411 3.59 14.93 -3.25
C THR A 411 4.36 16.23 -3.53
N SER A 412 3.89 17.04 -4.50
CA SER A 412 4.48 18.36 -4.81
C SER A 412 3.97 19.48 -3.92
N ASP A 413 2.91 19.24 -3.14
CA ASP A 413 2.27 20.25 -2.29
C ASP A 413 2.16 19.75 -0.84
N LEU A 414 3.25 19.92 -0.10
CA LEU A 414 3.29 19.56 1.33
C LEU A 414 2.44 20.52 2.20
N SER A 415 1.90 21.61 1.64
CA SER A 415 1.06 22.53 2.41
C SER A 415 -0.27 21.90 2.83
N THR A 416 -0.72 20.84 2.12
CA THR A 416 -1.94 20.10 2.47
C THR A 416 -1.74 19.02 3.53
N LEU A 417 -0.52 18.80 4.02
CA LEU A 417 -0.21 17.73 4.98
C LEU A 417 -1.13 17.73 6.19
N GLY A 418 -1.39 18.90 6.78
CA GLY A 418 -2.28 19.01 7.93
C GLY A 418 -3.73 18.65 7.59
N ARG A 419 -4.25 19.15 6.46
CA ARG A 419 -5.61 18.86 5.99
C ARG A 419 -5.80 17.38 5.66
N ASP A 420 -4.86 16.79 4.93
CA ASP A 420 -4.91 15.38 4.51
C ASP A 420 -4.70 14.45 5.71
N SER A 421 -3.81 14.82 6.64
CA SER A 421 -3.63 14.07 7.90
C SER A 421 -4.87 14.14 8.79
N TYR A 422 -5.54 15.30 8.86
CA TYR A 422 -6.81 15.43 9.58
C TYR A 422 -7.89 14.52 8.98
N ARG A 423 -8.04 14.54 7.65
CA ARG A 423 -8.95 13.63 6.93
C ARG A 423 -8.65 12.18 7.27
N ASP A 424 -7.39 11.77 7.18
CA ASP A 424 -6.96 10.40 7.41
C ASP A 424 -7.16 9.95 8.85
N LEU A 425 -7.01 10.88 9.81
CA LEU A 425 -7.21 10.62 11.22
C LEU A 425 -8.68 10.36 11.56
N ILE A 426 -9.60 11.18 11.05
CA ILE A 426 -11.04 11.08 11.41
C ILE A 426 -11.81 10.04 10.58
N THR A 427 -11.36 9.77 9.35
CA THR A 427 -12.10 8.95 8.38
C THR A 427 -12.46 7.56 8.92
N PRO A 428 -11.54 6.79 9.53
CA PRO A 428 -11.87 5.47 10.07
C PRO A 428 -12.99 5.52 11.11
N GLY A 429 -12.93 6.45 12.06
CA GLY A 429 -13.93 6.58 13.11
C GLY A 429 -15.32 6.92 12.57
N VAL A 430 -15.41 7.83 11.60
CA VAL A 430 -16.71 8.16 10.99
C VAL A 430 -17.23 7.05 10.09
N MET A 431 -16.36 6.33 9.37
CA MET A 431 -16.78 5.15 8.61
C MET A 431 -17.31 4.04 9.53
N ILE A 432 -16.66 3.81 10.68
CA ILE A 432 -17.16 2.87 11.69
C ILE A 432 -18.58 3.24 12.12
N LEU A 433 -18.83 4.51 12.47
CA LEU A 433 -20.18 4.98 12.82
C LEU A 433 -21.21 4.62 11.73
N LEU A 434 -20.93 4.98 10.48
CA LEU A 434 -21.86 4.79 9.36
C LEU A 434 -22.14 3.30 9.10
N ILE A 435 -21.10 2.46 9.15
CA ILE A 435 -21.23 1.01 8.97
C ILE A 435 -22.00 0.38 10.14
N LEU A 436 -21.73 0.79 11.39
CA LEU A 436 -22.46 0.32 12.56
C LEU A 436 -23.95 0.67 12.49
N CYS A 437 -24.30 1.89 12.05
CA CYS A 437 -25.69 2.27 11.81
C CYS A 437 -26.35 1.33 10.77
N GLY A 438 -25.65 1.07 9.66
CA GLY A 438 -26.13 0.14 8.64
C GLY A 438 -26.29 -1.28 9.16
N LEU A 439 -25.31 -1.78 9.92
CA LEU A 439 -25.32 -3.12 10.53
C LEU A 439 -26.51 -3.26 11.51
N ALA A 440 -26.69 -2.29 12.41
CA ALA A 440 -27.77 -2.30 13.38
C ALA A 440 -29.16 -2.31 12.72
N VAL A 441 -29.34 -1.50 11.68
CA VAL A 441 -30.61 -1.44 10.94
C VAL A 441 -30.87 -2.75 10.18
N HIS A 442 -29.88 -3.25 9.43
CA HIS A 442 -30.07 -4.45 8.60
C HIS A 442 -30.12 -5.75 9.40
N LEU A 443 -29.49 -5.80 10.57
CA LEU A 443 -29.63 -6.92 11.50
C LEU A 443 -31.07 -7.05 11.97
N PHE A 444 -31.65 -5.96 12.48
CA PHE A 444 -33.06 -5.95 12.90
C PHE A 444 -34.02 -6.32 11.76
N ARG A 445 -33.77 -5.80 10.55
CA ARG A 445 -34.60 -6.13 9.38
C ARG A 445 -34.50 -7.59 8.99
N THR A 446 -33.29 -8.15 8.99
CA THR A 446 -33.06 -9.57 8.67
C THR A 446 -33.77 -10.47 9.67
N LEU A 447 -33.65 -10.19 10.97
CA LEU A 447 -34.40 -10.89 12.03
C LEU A 447 -35.91 -10.75 11.83
N SER A 448 -36.37 -9.55 11.48
CA SER A 448 -37.78 -9.30 11.16
C SER A 448 -38.25 -10.06 9.93
N TYR A 449 -37.43 -10.21 8.88
CA TYR A 449 -37.76 -10.99 7.70
C TYR A 449 -37.83 -12.48 7.99
N LEU A 450 -36.88 -13.04 8.74
CA LEU A 450 -36.92 -14.43 9.20
C LEU A 450 -38.19 -14.71 9.99
N LEU A 451 -38.49 -13.84 10.96
CA LEU A 451 -39.69 -13.99 11.78
C LEU A 451 -40.97 -13.82 10.95
N ARG A 452 -40.98 -12.97 9.92
CA ARG A 452 -42.10 -12.84 8.97
C ARG A 452 -42.33 -14.10 8.16
N LEU A 453 -41.31 -14.91 7.86
CA LEU A 453 -41.52 -16.18 7.16
C LEU A 453 -42.32 -17.19 8.01
N ALA A 454 -42.09 -17.19 9.32
CA ALA A 454 -42.75 -18.12 10.25
C ALA A 454 -44.08 -17.56 10.81
N LEU A 455 -44.11 -16.32 11.26
CA LEU A 455 -45.23 -15.73 12.01
C LEU A 455 -45.75 -14.42 11.39
N PRO A 456 -47.08 -14.17 11.44
CA PRO A 456 -47.64 -12.89 11.03
C PRO A 456 -47.14 -11.77 11.94
N GLN A 457 -46.68 -10.67 11.34
CA GLN A 457 -46.16 -9.52 12.07
C GLN A 457 -47.05 -8.28 11.87
N PRO A 458 -48.12 -8.12 12.69
CA PRO A 458 -48.86 -6.86 12.70
C PRO A 458 -47.93 -5.72 13.15
N LEU A 459 -48.27 -4.48 12.77
CA LEU A 459 -47.46 -3.30 13.04
C LEU A 459 -47.12 -3.14 14.54
N GLY A 460 -48.09 -3.40 15.42
CA GLY A 460 -47.88 -3.32 16.87
C GLY A 460 -46.83 -4.32 17.39
N LEU A 461 -46.78 -5.53 16.84
CA LEU A 461 -45.74 -6.52 17.19
C LEU A 461 -44.37 -6.08 16.66
N TYR A 462 -44.31 -5.57 15.42
CA TYR A 462 -43.06 -5.06 14.84
C TYR A 462 -42.47 -3.90 15.66
N LEU A 463 -43.31 -2.96 16.11
CA LEU A 463 -42.87 -1.84 16.96
C LEU A 463 -42.40 -2.31 18.35
N LYS A 464 -43.08 -3.29 18.96
CA LYS A 464 -42.63 -3.91 20.21
C LYS A 464 -41.29 -4.62 20.06
N LEU A 465 -41.12 -5.38 18.98
CA LEU A 465 -39.85 -6.05 18.66
C LEU A 465 -38.73 -5.05 18.39
N LEU A 466 -39.03 -3.92 17.72
CA LEU A 466 -38.07 -2.84 17.54
C LEU A 466 -37.66 -2.22 18.87
N GLY A 467 -38.63 -1.93 19.75
CA GLY A 467 -38.36 -1.41 21.10
C GLY A 467 -37.50 -2.36 21.93
N LEU A 468 -37.84 -3.66 21.90
CA LEU A 468 -37.04 -4.71 22.55
C LEU A 468 -35.63 -4.79 21.96
N TYR A 469 -35.50 -4.73 20.62
CA TYR A 469 -34.20 -4.76 19.94
C TYR A 469 -33.32 -3.58 20.35
N VAL A 470 -33.87 -2.36 20.35
CA VAL A 470 -33.15 -1.16 20.79
C VAL A 470 -32.73 -1.27 22.25
N LEU A 471 -33.60 -1.79 23.12
CA LEU A 471 -33.29 -2.00 24.54
C LEU A 471 -32.18 -3.04 24.73
N LEU A 472 -32.24 -4.16 23.99
CA LEU A 472 -31.20 -5.19 24.01
C LEU A 472 -29.85 -4.64 23.52
N LEU A 473 -29.87 -3.89 22.42
CA LEU A 473 -28.67 -3.26 21.85
C LEU A 473 -28.08 -2.23 22.84
N ALA A 474 -28.91 -1.39 23.46
CA ALA A 474 -28.45 -0.47 24.50
C ALA A 474 -27.87 -1.20 25.73
N SER A 475 -28.45 -2.34 26.13
CA SER A 475 -27.97 -3.13 27.27
C SER A 475 -26.70 -3.96 26.98
N LEU A 476 -26.30 -4.10 25.72
CA LEU A 476 -25.22 -4.98 25.30
C LEU A 476 -23.86 -4.58 25.90
N SER A 477 -23.62 -3.28 26.07
CA SER A 477 -22.41 -2.74 26.72
C SER A 477 -22.34 -3.07 28.22
N LEU A 478 -23.49 -3.20 28.90
CA LEU A 478 -23.54 -3.58 30.32
C LEU A 478 -23.15 -5.05 30.52
N VAL A 479 -23.45 -5.90 29.55
CA VAL A 479 -23.19 -7.35 29.59
C VAL A 479 -21.77 -7.68 29.15
N ALA A 480 -21.22 -6.94 28.19
CA ALA A 480 -19.87 -7.19 27.65
C ALA A 480 -18.73 -6.85 28.62
N GLY A 481 -19.02 -6.18 29.76
CA GLY A 481 -18.03 -5.80 30.77
C GLY A 481 -17.28 -4.51 30.43
N LYS A 482 -16.40 -4.06 31.36
CA LYS A 482 -15.53 -2.89 31.14
C LYS A 482 -14.37 -3.25 30.22
N THR A 483 -13.98 -2.35 29.32
CA THR A 483 -12.78 -2.54 28.49
C THR A 483 -11.54 -2.66 29.35
N LYS A 484 -10.59 -3.51 28.95
CA LYS A 484 -9.29 -3.66 29.63
C LYS A 484 -8.37 -2.44 29.47
N VAL A 485 -8.66 -1.59 28.48
CA VAL A 485 -7.99 -0.32 28.22
C VAL A 485 -8.97 0.79 28.61
N THR A 486 -8.65 1.57 29.63
CA THR A 486 -9.44 2.72 30.10
C THR A 486 -8.86 4.02 29.55
N THR A 487 -9.71 4.85 28.94
CA THR A 487 -9.36 6.18 28.43
C THR A 487 -9.88 7.30 29.33
N ASP A 488 -10.29 6.98 30.57
CA ASP A 488 -10.95 7.89 31.51
C ASP A 488 -10.09 9.10 31.93
N GLU A 489 -8.79 9.12 31.57
CA GLU A 489 -7.84 10.17 31.92
C GLU A 489 -7.47 11.10 30.74
N LEU A 490 -8.15 11.01 29.60
CA LEU A 490 -7.97 12.00 28.53
C LEU A 490 -8.75 13.29 28.84
N PRO A 491 -8.17 14.48 28.68
CA PRO A 491 -8.81 15.76 29.03
C PRO A 491 -10.21 15.89 28.38
N GLN A 492 -11.25 15.84 29.20
CA GLN A 492 -12.65 16.01 28.76
C GLN A 492 -12.99 17.48 28.42
N GLU A 493 -12.11 18.42 28.73
CA GLU A 493 -12.43 19.85 28.86
C GLU A 493 -12.80 20.58 27.56
N ARG A 494 -12.79 19.93 26.38
CA ARG A 494 -13.24 20.56 25.11
C ARG A 494 -14.11 19.70 24.19
N ALA A 495 -14.79 18.67 24.71
CA ALA A 495 -15.72 17.86 23.91
C ALA A 495 -16.89 18.67 23.28
N GLU A 496 -17.14 19.90 23.73
CA GLU A 496 -18.19 20.79 23.21
C GLU A 496 -17.86 21.43 21.84
N ALA A 497 -16.60 21.41 21.40
CA ALA A 497 -16.20 21.94 20.09
C ALA A 497 -16.43 20.94 18.94
N ASN A 498 -16.71 19.68 19.26
CA ASN A 498 -16.75 18.60 18.28
C ASN A 498 -18.12 18.58 17.62
N GLY A 499 -18.15 18.77 16.30
CA GLY A 499 -19.39 18.66 15.53
C GLY A 499 -20.12 17.34 15.84
N MET A 500 -21.46 17.37 15.87
CA MET A 500 -22.35 16.26 16.27
C MET A 500 -21.97 14.88 15.70
N ILE A 501 -21.37 14.83 14.50
CA ILE A 501 -20.96 13.57 13.87
C ILE A 501 -19.76 12.94 14.59
N LEU A 502 -18.76 13.74 14.99
CA LEU A 502 -17.56 13.24 15.66
C LEU A 502 -17.88 12.75 17.07
N THR A 503 -18.79 13.42 17.78
CA THR A 503 -19.26 12.98 19.10
C THR A 503 -20.05 11.67 19.00
N LEU A 504 -20.93 11.52 18.01
CA LEU A 504 -21.61 10.26 17.73
C LEU A 504 -20.64 9.14 17.34
N ALA A 505 -19.61 9.45 16.56
CA ALA A 505 -18.60 8.47 16.16
C ALA A 505 -17.77 8.01 17.37
N SER A 506 -17.33 8.93 18.22
CA SER A 506 -16.65 8.60 19.48
C SER A 506 -17.53 7.75 20.40
N ALA A 507 -18.80 8.11 20.58
CA ALA A 507 -19.74 7.34 21.40
C ALA A 507 -20.01 5.94 20.83
N ALA A 508 -20.08 5.80 19.51
CA ALA A 508 -20.24 4.51 18.85
C ALA A 508 -18.99 3.62 19.03
N LEU A 509 -17.79 4.19 18.95
CA LEU A 509 -16.53 3.48 19.20
C LEU A 509 -16.46 2.98 20.64
N ASP A 510 -16.76 3.84 21.62
CA ASP A 510 -16.79 3.48 23.03
C ASP A 510 -17.81 2.38 23.32
N TRP A 511 -19.03 2.50 22.78
CA TRP A 511 -20.09 1.51 22.98
C TRP A 511 -19.74 0.13 22.40
N VAL A 512 -19.05 0.07 21.25
CA VAL A 512 -18.70 -1.20 20.58
C VAL A 512 -17.36 -1.77 21.05
N ALA A 513 -16.42 -0.97 21.54
CA ALA A 513 -15.08 -1.43 21.92
C ALA A 513 -15.07 -2.71 22.79
N PRO A 514 -15.93 -2.89 23.83
CA PRO A 514 -16.00 -4.13 24.61
C PRO A 514 -16.37 -5.38 23.79
N GLN A 515 -17.05 -5.22 22.65
CA GLN A 515 -17.57 -6.29 21.81
C GLN A 515 -16.60 -6.69 20.70
N GLN A 516 -15.48 -5.98 20.55
CA GLN A 516 -14.55 -6.18 19.42
C GLN A 516 -13.89 -7.55 19.39
N ALA A 517 -13.58 -8.17 20.53
CA ALA A 517 -13.09 -9.56 20.57
C ALA A 517 -13.94 -10.51 19.70
N TRP A 518 -15.26 -10.35 19.79
CA TRP A 518 -16.24 -11.19 19.11
C TRP A 518 -16.49 -10.74 17.68
N LEU A 519 -16.71 -9.44 17.48
CA LEU A 519 -17.01 -8.87 16.15
C LEU A 519 -15.83 -9.01 15.19
N TYR A 520 -14.61 -8.75 15.66
CA TYR A 520 -13.40 -8.92 14.89
C TYR A 520 -13.19 -10.39 14.50
N GLY A 521 -13.31 -11.33 15.45
CA GLY A 521 -13.13 -12.76 15.17
C GLY A 521 -14.18 -13.34 14.22
N LEU A 522 -15.42 -12.84 14.25
CA LEU A 522 -16.44 -13.22 13.27
C LEU A 522 -16.16 -12.61 11.89
N GLY A 523 -15.82 -11.33 11.84
CA GLY A 523 -15.52 -10.63 10.59
C GLY A 523 -14.28 -11.18 9.89
N SER A 524 -13.22 -11.51 10.63
CA SER A 524 -11.99 -12.09 10.06
C SER A 524 -12.23 -13.46 9.44
N ARG A 525 -12.99 -14.34 10.10
CA ARG A 525 -13.39 -15.64 9.53
C ARG A 525 -14.21 -15.48 8.26
N ILE A 526 -15.17 -14.57 8.24
CA ILE A 526 -15.95 -14.30 7.01
C ILE A 526 -15.02 -13.82 5.89
N ARG A 527 -14.06 -12.94 6.20
CA ARG A 527 -13.09 -12.41 5.24
C ARG A 527 -12.17 -13.49 4.67
N GLU A 528 -11.60 -14.31 5.54
CA GLU A 528 -10.57 -15.30 5.19
C GLU A 528 -11.18 -16.57 4.59
N ASP A 529 -12.20 -17.13 5.24
CA ASP A 529 -12.76 -18.43 4.85
C ASP A 529 -13.78 -18.32 3.70
N TRP A 530 -14.62 -17.29 3.70
CA TRP A 530 -15.77 -17.20 2.79
C TRP A 530 -15.52 -16.27 1.61
N LEU A 531 -14.80 -15.17 1.85
CA LEU A 531 -14.49 -14.18 0.82
C LEU A 531 -13.10 -14.38 0.21
N GLN A 532 -12.26 -15.27 0.76
CA GLN A 532 -10.88 -15.52 0.28
C GLN A 532 -10.04 -14.24 0.10
N GLY A 533 -10.31 -13.22 0.92
CA GLY A 533 -9.70 -11.88 0.78
C GLY A 533 -10.17 -11.05 -0.43
N TYR A 534 -11.12 -11.52 -1.24
CA TYR A 534 -11.56 -10.86 -2.48
C TYR A 534 -12.12 -9.46 -2.23
N GLY A 535 -11.53 -8.45 -2.89
CA GLY A 535 -11.94 -7.04 -2.78
C GLY A 535 -11.40 -6.31 -1.53
N PHE A 536 -10.67 -7.01 -0.66
CA PHE A 536 -10.25 -6.54 0.66
C PHE A 536 -8.74 -6.72 0.90
N VAL A 537 -7.91 -6.85 -0.14
CA VAL A 537 -6.45 -6.88 0.02
C VAL A 537 -5.93 -5.44 0.07
N ALA A 538 -5.53 -4.98 1.26
CA ALA A 538 -4.55 -3.91 1.37
C ALA A 538 -3.30 -4.40 0.63
N GLY A 539 -2.84 -3.67 -0.39
CA GLY A 539 -1.77 -4.14 -1.26
C GLY A 539 -0.63 -4.74 -0.44
N GLN A 540 -0.40 -6.04 -0.60
CA GLN A 540 0.96 -6.56 -0.60
C GLN A 540 1.66 -5.79 -1.70
N GLN A 541 2.39 -4.74 -1.33
CA GLN A 541 3.59 -4.42 -2.07
C GLN A 541 4.53 -5.59 -1.79
N ASP A 542 4.51 -6.57 -2.67
CA ASP A 542 5.73 -7.29 -3.00
C ASP A 542 6.71 -6.21 -3.48
N ASP A 543 7.70 -5.92 -2.63
CA ASP A 543 9.13 -5.83 -2.99
C ASP A 543 9.98 -5.70 -1.71
#